data_AF-A0A662KYY6-F1
#
_entry.id   AF-A0A662KYY6-F1
#
_cell.length_a   1.000
_cell.length_b   1.000
_cell.length_c   1.000
_cell.angle_alpha   90.00
_cell.angle_beta   90.00
_cell.angle_gamma   90.00
#
_symmetry.space_group_name_H-M   'P 1'
#
loop_
_entity.id
_entity.type
_entity.pdbx_description
1 polymer ?
#
loop_
_entity_poly.entity_id
_entity_poly.type
_entity_poly.pdbx_seq_one_letter_code
_entity_poly.pdbx_strand_id
1 'polypeptide(L)'
;LTPFLYMYAETPKESKRLDTTIVDNKAIAKVTHFTIFVLFGERVPPSPSPSPMPTPSPTPPVVTPTPTIPPVTPTSTPTPPVVPPKIPWTLIIGIIIAVIVIGVVAYYFYTKKT
;
A
#
# COMPACT_ATOMS: atom_id res chain seq x y z
N LEU A 1 -16.15 3.91 23.50
CA LEU A 1 -15.91 2.46 23.33
C LEU A 1 -14.68 2.11 24.13
N THR A 2 -14.79 1.23 25.13
CA THR A 2 -13.65 0.79 25.94
C THR A 2 -13.04 -0.45 25.29
N PRO A 3 -11.76 -0.43 24.88
CA PRO A 3 -11.15 -1.58 24.23
C PRO A 3 -10.88 -2.72 25.23
N PHE A 4 -10.93 -3.96 24.76
CA PHE A 4 -10.60 -5.16 25.53
C PHE A 4 -9.62 -6.03 24.75
N LEU A 5 -8.69 -6.65 25.48
CA LEU A 5 -7.76 -7.62 24.94
C LEU A 5 -8.34 -9.03 25.12
N TYR A 6 -8.21 -9.85 24.09
CA TYR A 6 -8.60 -11.26 24.11
C TYR A 6 -7.38 -12.10 23.75
N MET A 7 -7.29 -13.28 24.37
CA MET A 7 -6.34 -14.31 24.00
C MET A 7 -7.11 -15.48 23.41
N TYR A 8 -6.76 -15.86 22.19
CA TYR A 8 -7.32 -17.05 21.56
C TYR A 8 -6.51 -18.27 21.99
N ALA A 9 -7.21 -19.29 22.49
CA ALA A 9 -6.63 -20.58 22.80
C ALA A 9 -6.99 -21.58 21.69
N GLU A 10 -6.00 -22.10 20.96
CA GLU A 10 -6.20 -23.10 19.89
C GLU A 10 -6.85 -24.40 20.40
N THR A 11 -6.60 -24.74 21.66
CA THR A 11 -7.28 -25.81 22.39
C THR A 11 -7.78 -25.17 23.68
N PRO A 12 -9.07 -24.86 23.85
CA PRO A 12 -10.26 -25.47 23.21
C PRO A 12 -10.92 -24.70 22.03
N LYS A 13 -10.20 -23.84 21.30
CA LYS A 13 -10.76 -22.90 20.28
C LYS A 13 -11.68 -21.83 20.87
N GLU A 14 -11.26 -21.24 21.98
CA GLU A 14 -12.04 -20.23 22.69
C GLU A 14 -11.25 -18.92 22.81
N SER A 15 -11.98 -17.81 22.73
CA SER A 15 -11.44 -16.48 23.02
C SER A 15 -11.65 -16.14 24.48
N LYS A 16 -10.58 -16.10 25.27
CA LYS A 16 -10.63 -15.69 26.67
C LYS A 16 -10.38 -14.20 26.79
N ARG A 17 -11.33 -13.45 27.38
CA ARG A 17 -11.11 -12.04 27.73
C ARG A 17 -10.01 -11.93 28.77
N LEU A 18 -9.01 -11.10 28.51
CA LEU A 18 -7.95 -10.81 29.45
C LEU A 18 -8.37 -9.68 30.39
N ASP A 19 -7.83 -9.71 31.62
CA ASP A 19 -7.96 -8.59 32.54
C ASP A 19 -7.21 -7.38 31.96
N THR A 20 -7.98 -6.45 31.39
CA THR A 20 -7.48 -5.35 30.58
C THR A 20 -7.60 -4.06 31.37
N THR A 21 -6.46 -3.42 31.63
CA THR A 21 -6.39 -2.08 32.20
C THR A 21 -6.15 -1.07 31.09
N ILE A 22 -6.89 0.05 31.12
CA ILE A 22 -6.67 1.17 30.21
C ILE A 22 -5.85 2.22 30.95
N VAL A 23 -4.69 2.58 30.39
CA VAL A 23 -3.83 3.64 30.89
C VAL A 23 -3.53 4.55 29.71
N ASP A 24 -3.95 5.81 29.78
CA ASP A 24 -3.90 6.77 28.67
C ASP A 24 -4.53 6.21 27.39
N ASN A 25 -3.76 6.19 26.29
CA ASN A 25 -4.16 5.63 25.00
C ASN A 25 -3.64 4.19 24.80
N LYS A 26 -3.48 3.41 25.88
CA LYS A 26 -2.96 2.03 25.83
C LYS A 26 -3.91 1.07 26.54
N ALA A 27 -4.14 -0.09 25.93
CA ALA A 27 -4.75 -1.24 26.58
C ALA A 27 -3.66 -2.22 27.01
N ILE A 28 -3.66 -2.62 28.28
CA ILE A 28 -2.60 -3.42 28.89
C ILE A 28 -3.22 -4.66 29.53
N ALA A 29 -2.64 -5.83 29.29
CA ALA A 29 -2.99 -7.08 29.97
C ALA A 29 -1.71 -7.82 30.40
N LYS A 30 -1.77 -8.54 31.52
CA LYS A 30 -0.70 -9.43 31.97
C LYS A 30 -0.95 -10.85 31.44
N VAL A 31 0.07 -11.45 30.84
CA VAL A 31 0.03 -12.83 30.33
C VAL A 31 1.25 -13.60 30.81
N THR A 32 1.10 -14.91 31.07
CA THR A 32 2.18 -15.74 31.62
C THR A 32 3.20 -16.13 30.55
N HIS A 33 2.73 -16.46 29.35
CA HIS A 33 3.58 -16.83 28.22
C HIS A 33 3.02 -16.20 26.96
N PHE A 34 3.90 -15.64 26.12
CA PHE A 34 3.55 -15.15 24.80
C PHE A 34 4.70 -15.42 23.84
N THR A 35 4.36 -15.73 22.58
CA THR A 35 5.33 -15.96 21.51
C THR A 35 5.00 -15.03 20.36
N ILE A 36 6.01 -14.32 19.86
CA ILE A 36 5.94 -13.51 18.64
C ILE A 36 7.05 -14.02 17.72
N PHE A 37 6.72 -14.25 16.46
CA PHE A 37 7.71 -14.56 15.42
C PHE A 37 7.66 -13.47 14.35
N VAL A 38 8.83 -13.00 13.96
CA VAL A 38 9.00 -12.03 12.87
C VAL A 38 9.69 -12.75 11.72
N LEU A 39 9.05 -12.75 10.55
CA LEU A 39 9.67 -13.22 9.33
C LEU A 39 10.57 -12.10 8.79
N PHE A 40 11.88 -12.31 8.83
CA PHE A 40 12.81 -11.43 8.15
C PHE A 40 12.79 -11.77 6.65
N GLY A 41 12.55 -10.76 5.82
CA GLY A 41 12.77 -10.88 4.39
C GLY A 41 14.25 -11.13 4.07
N GLU A 42 14.50 -11.70 2.89
CA GLU A 42 15.85 -11.98 2.41
C GLU A 42 16.71 -10.70 2.40
N ARG A 43 17.93 -10.79 2.93
CA ARG A 43 18.87 -9.66 3.00
C ARG A 43 19.39 -9.37 1.60
N VAL A 44 18.87 -8.31 0.97
CA VAL A 44 19.42 -7.81 -0.30
C VAL A 44 20.72 -7.06 -0.01
N PRO A 45 21.89 -7.48 -0.56
CA PRO A 45 23.12 -6.72 -0.43
C PRO A 45 22.99 -5.38 -1.17
N PRO A 46 23.67 -4.31 -0.71
CA PRO A 46 23.66 -3.04 -1.41
C PRO A 46 24.29 -3.20 -2.80
N SER A 47 23.66 -2.60 -3.81
CA SER A 47 24.21 -2.53 -5.17
C SER A 47 25.58 -1.83 -5.14
N PRO A 48 26.57 -2.30 -5.91
CA PRO A 48 27.86 -1.62 -6.01
C PRO A 48 27.67 -0.19 -6.51
N SER A 49 28.41 0.75 -5.92
CA SER A 49 28.47 2.13 -6.39
C SER A 49 29.11 2.18 -7.79
N PRO A 50 28.58 2.99 -8.72
CA PRO A 50 29.22 3.17 -10.02
C PRO A 50 30.64 3.72 -9.84
N SER A 51 31.58 3.15 -10.61
CA SER A 51 32.96 3.65 -10.68
C SER A 51 32.97 5.06 -11.29
N PRO A 52 33.78 6.00 -10.80
CA PRO A 52 33.94 7.30 -11.44
C PRO A 52 34.45 7.10 -12.87
N MET A 53 33.77 7.75 -13.82
CA MET A 53 34.17 7.78 -15.22
C MET A 53 35.43 8.66 -15.36
N PRO A 54 36.46 8.22 -16.11
CA PRO A 54 37.63 9.04 -16.34
C PRO A 54 37.24 10.34 -17.07
N THR A 55 37.79 11.45 -16.61
CA THR A 55 37.59 12.76 -17.23
C THR A 55 38.28 12.77 -18.60
N PRO A 56 37.59 13.14 -19.70
CA PRO A 56 38.22 13.23 -21.00
C PRO A 56 39.29 14.34 -21.02
N SER A 57 40.44 14.03 -21.63
CA SER A 57 41.51 15.00 -21.88
C SER A 57 41.05 16.05 -22.89
N PRO A 58 41.42 17.35 -22.73
CA PRO A 58 40.99 18.39 -23.65
C PRO A 58 41.57 18.18 -25.05
N THR A 59 40.68 18.09 -26.04
CA THR A 59 41.02 18.07 -27.47
C THR A 59 41.34 19.49 -27.95
N PRO A 60 42.41 19.72 -28.73
CA PRO A 60 42.72 21.04 -29.27
C PRO A 60 41.61 21.56 -30.21
N PRO A 61 41.43 22.89 -30.32
CA PRO A 61 40.32 23.47 -31.05
C PRO A 61 40.44 23.22 -32.55
N VAL A 62 39.41 22.60 -33.12
CA VAL A 62 39.22 22.47 -34.57
C VAL A 62 38.54 23.75 -35.08
N VAL A 63 39.16 24.40 -36.06
CA VAL A 63 38.56 25.54 -36.77
C VAL A 63 37.47 24.98 -37.68
N THR A 64 36.22 25.32 -37.39
CA THR A 64 35.05 24.82 -38.13
C THR A 64 34.52 25.91 -39.06
N PRO A 65 34.24 25.64 -40.35
CA PRO A 65 33.58 26.61 -41.23
C PRO A 65 32.12 26.84 -40.80
N THR A 66 31.66 28.09 -40.94
CA THR A 66 30.29 28.53 -40.58
C THR A 66 29.23 27.71 -41.32
N PRO A 67 28.29 27.04 -40.61
CA PRO A 67 27.22 26.29 -41.25
C PRO A 67 26.06 27.20 -41.69
N THR A 68 25.54 26.92 -42.90
CA THR A 68 24.27 27.47 -43.39
C THR A 68 23.10 26.78 -42.69
N ILE A 69 22.16 27.58 -42.15
CA ILE A 69 21.03 27.10 -41.34
C ILE A 69 19.90 26.58 -42.27
N PRO A 70 19.46 25.32 -42.13
CA PRO A 70 18.26 24.82 -42.79
C PRO A 70 16.97 25.31 -42.08
N PRO A 71 15.82 25.39 -42.78
CA PRO A 71 14.57 25.87 -42.20
C PRO A 71 14.09 24.96 -41.06
N VAL A 72 13.67 25.58 -39.96
CA VAL A 72 13.13 24.90 -38.77
C VAL A 72 11.72 24.39 -39.03
N THR A 73 11.51 23.09 -38.87
CA THR A 73 10.18 22.48 -38.84
C THR A 73 9.61 22.58 -37.43
N PRO A 74 8.36 23.04 -37.22
CA PRO A 74 7.79 23.13 -35.88
C PRO A 74 7.63 21.72 -35.28
N THR A 75 8.20 21.54 -34.09
CA THR A 75 8.02 20.32 -33.30
C THR A 75 6.60 20.31 -32.73
N SER A 76 5.89 19.19 -32.87
CA SER A 76 4.55 19.03 -32.31
C SER A 76 4.58 19.01 -30.78
N THR A 77 3.65 19.75 -30.18
CA THR A 77 3.45 19.80 -28.73
C THR A 77 3.13 18.39 -28.19
N PRO A 78 3.73 17.95 -27.08
CA PRO A 78 3.41 16.66 -26.50
C PRO A 78 1.94 16.62 -26.03
N THR A 79 1.22 15.58 -26.43
CA THR A 79 -0.15 15.31 -25.97
C THR A 79 -0.16 15.05 -24.47
N PRO A 80 -1.07 15.67 -23.69
CA PRO A 80 -1.15 15.42 -22.25
C PRO A 80 -1.51 13.96 -21.96
N PRO A 81 -1.03 13.41 -20.82
CA PRO A 81 -1.33 12.04 -20.44
C PRO A 81 -2.83 11.84 -20.22
N VAL A 82 -3.34 10.72 -20.71
CA VAL A 82 -4.73 10.31 -20.49
C VAL A 82 -4.90 9.91 -19.02
N VAL A 83 -5.71 10.66 -18.27
CA VAL A 83 -6.03 10.36 -16.86
C VAL A 83 -7.13 9.28 -16.83
N PRO A 84 -6.94 8.15 -16.14
CA PRO A 84 -7.96 7.12 -16.02
C PRO A 84 -9.18 7.63 -15.24
N PRO A 85 -10.40 7.16 -15.57
CA PRO A 85 -11.61 7.57 -14.88
C PRO A 85 -11.57 7.15 -13.41
N LYS A 86 -11.80 8.11 -12.51
CA LYS A 86 -11.87 7.87 -11.06
C LYS A 86 -13.24 7.32 -10.69
N ILE A 87 -13.29 6.11 -10.15
CA ILE A 87 -14.53 5.51 -9.63
C ILE A 87 -14.98 6.31 -8.40
N PRO A 88 -16.22 6.82 -8.35
CA PRO A 88 -16.71 7.58 -7.21
C PRO A 88 -16.90 6.66 -5.99
N TRP A 89 -16.39 7.09 -4.84
CA TRP A 89 -16.54 6.36 -3.57
C TRP A 89 -18.00 6.08 -3.20
N THR A 90 -18.92 6.96 -3.59
CA THR A 90 -20.36 6.79 -3.39
C THR A 90 -20.90 5.51 -4.05
N LEU A 91 -20.41 5.15 -5.24
CA LEU A 91 -20.81 3.92 -5.95
C LEU A 91 -20.34 2.69 -5.17
N ILE A 92 -19.09 2.69 -4.70
CA ILE A 92 -18.49 1.59 -3.94
C ILE A 92 -19.27 1.36 -2.63
N ILE A 93 -19.54 2.45 -1.90
CA ILE A 93 -20.30 2.40 -0.65
C ILE A 93 -21.73 1.91 -0.90
N GLY A 94 -22.38 2.38 -1.98
CA GLY A 94 -23.72 1.94 -2.35
C GLY A 94 -23.80 0.43 -2.62
N ILE A 95 -22.82 -0.13 -3.33
CA ILE A 95 -22.75 -1.58 -3.60
C ILE A 95 -22.61 -2.38 -2.31
N ILE A 96 -21.72 -1.95 -1.39
CA ILE A 96 -21.51 -2.65 -0.11
C ILE A 96 -22.80 -2.68 0.72
N ILE A 97 -23.50 -1.55 0.82
CA ILE A 97 -24.77 -1.47 1.56
C ILE A 97 -25.82 -2.39 0.92
N ALA A 98 -25.93 -2.41 -0.40
CA ALA A 98 -26.88 -3.26 -1.11
C ALA A 98 -26.65 -4.75 -0.82
N VAL A 99 -25.39 -5.21 -0.84
CA VAL A 99 -25.03 -6.60 -0.52
C VAL A 99 -25.39 -6.96 0.92
N ILE A 100 -25.12 -6.06 1.88
CA ILE A 100 -25.48 -6.27 3.29
C ILE A 100 -27.00 -6.40 3.45
N VAL A 101 -27.78 -5.51 2.84
CA VAL A 101 -29.25 -5.55 2.91
C VAL A 101 -29.78 -6.85 2.32
N ILE A 102 -29.29 -7.28 1.15
CA ILE A 102 -29.69 -8.54 0.55
C ILE A 102 -29.35 -9.72 1.47
N GLY A 103 -28.14 -9.73 2.04
CA GLY A 103 -27.72 -10.77 2.99
C GLY A 103 -28.60 -10.84 4.23
N VAL A 104 -28.95 -9.70 4.83
CA VAL A 104 -29.83 -9.62 6.00
C VAL A 104 -31.24 -10.12 5.66
N VAL A 105 -31.78 -9.70 4.51
CA VAL A 105 -33.10 -10.14 4.07
C VAL A 105 -33.12 -11.64 3.81
N ALA A 106 -32.12 -12.17 3.08
CA ALA A 106 -31.99 -13.60 2.82
C ALA A 106 -31.85 -14.41 4.12
N TYR A 107 -31.04 -13.93 5.06
CA TYR A 107 -30.87 -14.55 6.37
C TYR A 107 -32.17 -14.57 7.19
N TYR A 108 -32.91 -13.46 7.20
CA TYR A 108 -34.21 -13.37 7.87
C TYR A 108 -35.22 -14.38 7.29
N PHE A 109 -35.28 -14.52 5.97
CA PHE A 109 -36.15 -15.52 5.35
C PHE A 109 -35.69 -16.96 5.60
N TYR A 110 -34.38 -17.22 5.67
CA TYR A 110 -33.83 -18.54 5.99
C TYR A 110 -34.18 -18.97 7.41
N THR A 111 -33.99 -18.07 8.38
CA THR A 111 -34.29 -18.32 9.80
C THR A 111 -35.77 -18.42 10.10
N LYS A 112 -36.66 -17.78 9.32
CA LYS A 112 -38.11 -17.94 9.48
C LYS A 112 -38.71 -19.17 8.79
N LYS A 113 -37.99 -19.79 7.85
CA LYS A 113 -38.45 -20.99 7.13
C LYS A 113 -37.98 -22.31 7.75
N THR A 114 -37.12 -22.24 8.77
CA THR A 114 -36.66 -23.39 9.58
C THR A 114 -37.34 -23.32 10.93
#